data_AF-A0A7C3J8F2-F1
#
_entry.id   AF-A0A7C3J8F2-F1
#
_cell.length_a   1.000
_cell.length_b   1.000
_cell.length_c   1.000
_cell.angle_alpha   90.00
_cell.angle_beta   90.00
_cell.angle_gamma   90.00
#
_symmetry.space_group_name_H-M   'P 1'
#
loop_
_entity.id
_entity.type
_entity.pdbx_description
1 polymer ?
#
loop_
_entity_poly.entity_id
_entity_poly.type
_entity_poly.pdbx_seq_one_letter_code
_entity_poly.pdbx_strand_id
1 'polypeptide(L)'
;MTSSTRVISITACLLILLGLITPGAAAEGGSVQQAVKITAALGGFEVVTASTPNDNSTPKVINAQCPAGKVIIGGGAHLFGTTTGIALTASAPNDVANPPTQWIAQAADTEGFFENWGLQVDAYCVDANVITYQLVKAETLNNSTGSKSITATCPAGQRLIGGGARITGLIVNEGLVTSAPGGSPQPTTWTASAYEVNSGAAGDWALEAYAFCSTTSKFGLITASTPTNTASPKSISLECQQGGTVLGGGAGISGVSGNYTLTELYGETASQWRVSTQKILQAPANQNWNLSGYAFCIYHTYTPIIIK
;
A
#
# COMPACT_ATOMS: atom_id res chain seq x y z
N MET A 1 47.01 -10.61 73.38
CA MET A 1 46.40 -11.94 73.60
C MET A 1 46.90 -12.86 72.50
N THR A 2 47.26 -14.06 72.92
CA THR A 2 48.31 -14.94 72.41
C THR A 2 47.82 -16.00 71.41
N SER A 3 48.76 -16.52 70.60
CA SER A 3 48.88 -17.91 70.12
C SER A 3 47.87 -18.38 69.03
N SER A 4 48.25 -18.80 67.82
CA SER A 4 49.20 -19.85 67.36
C SER A 4 48.69 -21.29 67.46
N THR A 5 48.89 -22.03 66.33
CA THR A 5 49.06 -23.50 66.13
C THR A 5 47.80 -24.39 66.28
N ARG A 6 47.61 -25.56 65.64
CA ARG A 6 48.36 -26.51 64.77
C ARG A 6 47.31 -27.49 64.17
N VAL A 7 47.34 -27.88 62.88
CA VAL A 7 47.86 -29.14 62.26
C VAL A 7 47.02 -30.42 62.54
N ILE A 8 47.03 -31.33 61.53
CA ILE A 8 46.86 -32.81 61.51
C ILE A 8 45.50 -33.27 60.90
N SER A 9 45.34 -34.27 60.02
CA SER A 9 46.21 -35.07 59.13
C SER A 9 45.34 -36.18 58.47
N ILE A 10 45.69 -36.59 57.24
CA ILE A 10 45.62 -37.93 56.60
C ILE A 10 44.31 -38.75 56.69
N THR A 11 43.78 -39.22 55.55
CA THR A 11 43.81 -40.64 55.11
C THR A 11 42.91 -40.84 53.89
N ALA A 12 43.50 -41.40 52.82
CA ALA A 12 42.80 -41.82 51.60
C ALA A 12 42.06 -43.15 51.80
N CYS A 13 40.90 -43.32 51.16
CA CYS A 13 40.41 -44.65 50.79
C CYS A 13 39.61 -44.59 49.48
N LEU A 14 39.92 -45.57 48.64
CA LEU A 14 39.52 -45.80 47.25
C LEU A 14 38.16 -46.52 47.19
N LEU A 15 37.42 -46.41 46.06
CA LEU A 15 36.73 -47.50 45.32
C LEU A 15 35.35 -47.12 44.68
N ILE A 16 35.35 -47.24 43.35
CA ILE A 16 34.31 -47.82 42.45
C ILE A 16 33.12 -46.97 41.98
N LEU A 17 33.28 -46.51 40.72
CA LEU A 17 32.42 -46.66 39.53
C LEU A 17 30.92 -46.98 39.71
N LEU A 18 30.06 -46.05 39.27
CA LEU A 18 28.74 -46.32 38.68
C LEU A 18 28.47 -45.25 37.61
N GLY A 19 28.31 -45.69 36.37
CA GLY A 19 28.07 -44.85 35.20
C GLY A 19 26.72 -44.15 35.27
N LEU A 20 26.73 -42.85 34.98
CA LEU A 20 25.53 -42.04 34.79
C LEU A 20 25.29 -41.84 33.29
N ILE A 21 24.16 -42.37 32.86
CA ILE A 21 23.56 -42.23 31.55
C ILE A 21 23.07 -40.78 31.46
N THR A 22 23.67 -39.94 30.61
CA THR A 22 23.11 -38.63 30.31
C THR A 22 21.99 -38.78 29.28
N PRO A 23 20.78 -38.22 29.52
CA PRO A 23 19.70 -38.22 28.55
C PRO A 23 20.09 -37.44 27.29
N GLY A 24 19.66 -37.98 26.15
CA GLY A 24 20.04 -37.55 24.81
C GLY A 24 19.77 -36.07 24.53
N ALA A 25 20.74 -35.46 23.87
CA ALA A 25 20.56 -34.19 23.19
C ALA A 25 19.44 -34.34 22.15
N ALA A 26 18.34 -33.63 22.37
CA ALA A 26 17.39 -33.35 21.30
C ALA A 26 18.14 -32.54 20.24
N ALA A 27 18.32 -33.13 19.06
CA ALA A 27 18.79 -32.40 17.90
C ALA A 27 17.73 -31.34 17.56
N GLU A 28 18.03 -30.07 17.84
CA GLU A 28 17.31 -28.96 17.23
C GLU A 28 17.54 -29.05 15.73
N GLY A 29 16.52 -29.50 15.01
CA GLY A 29 16.46 -29.45 13.56
C GLY A 29 16.51 -27.99 13.13
N GLY A 30 17.73 -27.48 12.90
CA GLY A 30 17.95 -26.19 12.29
C GLY A 30 17.28 -26.17 10.93
N SER A 31 16.19 -25.41 10.82
CA SER A 31 15.67 -25.05 9.51
C SER A 31 16.72 -24.17 8.85
N VAL A 32 17.44 -24.74 7.89
CA VAL A 32 18.24 -23.95 6.96
C VAL A 32 17.25 -23.16 6.12
N GLN A 33 16.91 -21.94 6.54
CA GLN A 33 16.29 -20.97 5.63
C GLN A 33 17.37 -20.57 4.64
N GLN A 34 17.43 -21.33 3.55
CA GLN A 34 18.27 -21.01 2.40
C GLN A 34 17.75 -19.67 1.86
N ALA A 35 18.60 -18.63 1.90
CA ALA A 35 18.31 -17.36 1.27
C ALA A 35 18.19 -17.58 -0.25
N VAL A 36 16.97 -17.74 -0.74
CA VAL A 36 16.70 -17.81 -2.17
C VAL A 36 16.96 -16.42 -2.73
N LYS A 37 17.92 -16.33 -3.65
CA LYS A 37 18.18 -15.12 -4.42
C LYS A 37 16.99 -14.93 -5.37
N ILE A 38 16.07 -14.05 -4.99
CA ILE A 38 14.87 -13.71 -5.75
C ILE A 38 15.30 -12.92 -7.00
N THR A 39 15.47 -13.61 -8.13
CA THR A 39 15.69 -12.97 -9.44
C THR A 39 14.36 -12.41 -9.96
N ALA A 40 14.17 -11.11 -9.73
CA ALA A 40 13.29 -10.14 -10.38
C ALA A 40 11.85 -10.58 -10.76
N ALA A 41 10.88 -10.06 -9.99
CA ALA A 41 9.70 -9.39 -10.54
C ALA A 41 10.07 -8.65 -11.83
N LEU A 42 9.28 -8.80 -12.91
CA LEU A 42 9.41 -8.13 -14.24
C LEU A 42 10.76 -7.44 -14.52
N GLY A 43 11.50 -7.88 -15.54
CA GLY A 43 12.82 -7.33 -15.88
C GLY A 43 12.90 -5.80 -15.78
N GLY A 44 13.95 -5.34 -15.07
CA GLY A 44 14.14 -3.93 -14.79
C GLY A 44 13.24 -3.36 -13.68
N PHE A 45 12.60 -4.17 -12.85
CA PHE A 45 11.82 -3.65 -11.72
C PHE A 45 12.64 -2.76 -10.80
N GLU A 46 12.16 -1.54 -10.56
CA GLU A 46 12.68 -0.63 -9.53
C GLU A 46 11.57 0.29 -9.01
N VAL A 47 11.78 0.86 -7.83
CA VAL A 47 10.89 1.85 -7.23
C VAL A 47 11.59 3.20 -7.28
N VAL A 48 10.95 4.18 -7.91
CA VAL A 48 11.40 5.58 -7.85
C VAL A 48 10.55 6.30 -6.82
N THR A 49 11.21 6.92 -5.84
CA THR A 49 10.56 7.63 -4.74
C THR A 49 10.94 9.10 -4.77
N ALA A 50 9.97 9.97 -4.50
CA ALA A 50 10.20 11.39 -4.25
C ALA A 50 9.30 11.88 -3.10
N SER A 51 9.73 12.91 -2.38
CA SER A 51 8.96 13.48 -1.28
C SER A 51 9.01 14.99 -1.27
N THR A 52 7.96 15.60 -0.73
CA THR A 52 7.90 17.04 -0.46
C THR A 52 8.58 17.37 0.87
N PRO A 53 8.94 18.64 1.11
CA PRO A 53 9.32 19.11 2.44
C PRO A 53 8.24 18.84 3.50
N ASN A 54 8.69 18.66 4.74
CA ASN A 54 7.83 18.58 5.94
C ASN A 54 7.56 20.00 6.47
N ASP A 55 6.54 20.63 5.94
CA ASP A 55 6.11 22.00 6.26
C ASP A 55 4.58 22.12 6.16
N ASN A 56 4.03 23.28 6.49
CA ASN A 56 2.59 23.53 6.48
C ASN A 56 2.05 24.06 5.14
N SER A 57 2.81 23.97 4.05
CA SER A 57 2.31 24.35 2.72
C SER A 57 1.24 23.38 2.24
N THR A 58 0.19 23.93 1.60
CA THR A 58 -0.93 23.17 1.04
C THR A 58 -1.44 23.86 -0.23
N PRO A 59 -1.84 23.13 -1.28
CA PRO A 59 -1.74 21.67 -1.44
C PRO A 59 -0.28 21.23 -1.70
N LYS A 60 -0.01 19.94 -1.50
CA LYS A 60 1.28 19.32 -1.90
C LYS A 60 1.07 18.43 -3.11
N VAL A 61 1.95 18.59 -4.10
CA VAL A 61 1.99 17.83 -5.34
C VAL A 61 3.42 17.37 -5.57
N ILE A 62 3.63 16.10 -5.90
CA ILE A 62 4.94 15.56 -6.22
C ILE A 62 4.83 14.40 -7.21
N ASN A 63 5.84 14.26 -8.08
CA ASN A 63 5.88 13.24 -9.12
C ASN A 63 7.12 12.35 -8.97
N ALA A 64 6.98 11.06 -9.28
CA ALA A 64 8.08 10.13 -9.47
C ALA A 64 8.15 9.70 -10.94
N GLN A 65 9.32 9.90 -11.56
CA GLN A 65 9.57 9.64 -12.98
C GLN A 65 10.39 8.36 -13.15
N CYS A 66 9.90 7.40 -13.94
CA CYS A 66 10.69 6.24 -14.29
C CYS A 66 11.92 6.63 -15.13
N PRO A 67 13.06 5.93 -14.96
CA PRO A 67 14.23 6.16 -15.80
C PRO A 67 13.99 5.91 -17.28
N ALA A 68 14.89 6.42 -18.12
CA ALA A 68 14.80 6.24 -19.56
C ALA A 68 14.74 4.76 -19.95
N GLY A 69 13.83 4.41 -20.86
CA GLY A 69 13.59 3.03 -21.29
C GLY A 69 12.62 2.23 -20.42
N LYS A 70 12.10 2.83 -19.34
CA LYS A 70 11.14 2.19 -18.42
C LYS A 70 9.78 2.86 -18.41
N VAL A 71 8.79 2.09 -17.96
CA VAL A 71 7.37 2.48 -17.89
C VAL A 71 6.84 2.18 -16.49
N ILE A 72 5.84 2.92 -16.03
CA ILE A 72 5.17 2.62 -14.76
C ILE A 72 4.22 1.45 -14.94
N ILE A 73 4.04 0.65 -13.89
CA ILE A 73 3.02 -0.40 -13.80
C ILE A 73 2.07 -0.20 -12.62
N GLY A 74 2.33 0.85 -11.85
CA GLY A 74 1.56 1.32 -10.72
C GLY A 74 2.36 2.36 -9.95
N GLY A 75 1.83 2.79 -8.82
CA GLY A 75 2.52 3.64 -7.87
C GLY A 75 1.77 3.72 -6.56
N GLY A 76 2.25 4.60 -5.69
CA GLY A 76 1.68 4.83 -4.39
C GLY A 76 1.84 6.27 -3.91
N ALA A 77 1.06 6.61 -2.90
CA ALA A 77 1.11 7.89 -2.20
C ALA A 77 0.95 7.66 -0.71
N HIS A 78 1.77 8.32 0.10
CA HIS A 78 1.59 8.32 1.54
C HIS A 78 1.96 9.64 2.19
N LEU A 79 1.28 9.95 3.27
CA LEU A 79 1.51 11.14 4.07
C LEU A 79 2.43 10.81 5.26
N PHE A 80 3.27 11.76 5.65
CA PHE A 80 4.12 11.66 6.84
C PHE A 80 4.09 12.97 7.64
N GLY A 81 4.52 12.93 8.90
CA GLY A 81 4.38 14.06 9.84
C GLY A 81 3.00 14.06 10.49
N THR A 82 2.44 15.26 10.74
CA THR A 82 1.12 15.41 11.35
C THR A 82 0.04 15.45 10.27
N THR A 83 -0.62 14.32 10.02
CA THR A 83 -1.48 14.13 8.84
C THR A 83 -2.98 14.35 9.09
N THR A 84 -3.36 14.80 10.29
CA THR A 84 -4.75 15.10 10.65
C THR A 84 -5.36 16.14 9.71
N GLY A 85 -6.51 15.83 9.12
CA GLY A 85 -7.23 16.73 8.20
C GLY A 85 -6.66 16.80 6.77
N ILE A 86 -5.63 16.02 6.46
CA ILE A 86 -5.01 15.96 5.12
C ILE A 86 -5.64 14.84 4.27
N ALA A 87 -6.25 15.17 3.14
CA ALA A 87 -6.82 14.17 2.23
C ALA A 87 -5.92 13.91 1.03
N LEU A 88 -5.75 12.65 0.63
CA LEU A 88 -5.22 12.34 -0.71
C LEU A 88 -6.25 12.75 -1.76
N THR A 89 -5.78 13.46 -2.78
CA THR A 89 -6.57 13.87 -3.96
C THR A 89 -6.04 13.28 -5.25
N ALA A 90 -4.81 12.77 -5.25
CA ALA A 90 -4.28 11.97 -6.35
C ALA A 90 -3.31 10.88 -5.90
N SER A 91 -3.44 9.72 -6.53
CA SER A 91 -2.39 8.69 -6.68
C SER A 91 -2.68 7.99 -8.00
N ALA A 92 -2.00 8.43 -9.06
CA ALA A 92 -2.34 8.07 -10.44
C ALA A 92 -1.16 8.26 -11.41
N PRO A 93 -1.26 7.76 -12.66
CA PRO A 93 -0.37 8.14 -13.76
C PRO A 93 -0.43 9.65 -14.04
N ASN A 94 0.68 10.28 -14.41
CA ASN A 94 0.79 11.73 -14.60
C ASN A 94 1.27 12.19 -15.99
N ASP A 95 1.16 11.35 -17.01
CA ASP A 95 1.50 11.76 -18.36
C ASP A 95 0.51 11.23 -19.39
N VAL A 96 0.62 11.76 -20.61
CA VAL A 96 -0.17 11.34 -21.76
C VAL A 96 0.49 10.19 -22.54
N ALA A 97 1.62 9.67 -22.05
CA ALA A 97 2.29 8.57 -22.71
C ALA A 97 1.49 7.27 -22.51
N ASN A 98 1.55 6.40 -23.50
CA ASN A 98 0.92 5.09 -23.43
C ASN A 98 1.90 4.05 -23.99
N PRO A 99 2.64 3.34 -23.14
CA PRO A 99 2.52 3.30 -21.68
C PRO A 99 3.04 4.56 -20.93
N PRO A 100 2.42 4.95 -19.80
CA PRO A 100 2.89 6.06 -18.98
C PRO A 100 4.23 5.79 -18.30
N THR A 101 4.91 6.86 -17.88
CA THR A 101 6.26 6.84 -17.30
C THR A 101 6.38 7.59 -15.96
N GLN A 102 5.33 8.30 -15.55
CA GLN A 102 5.33 9.11 -14.34
C GLN A 102 4.12 8.82 -13.45
N TRP A 103 4.34 8.74 -12.14
CA TRP A 103 3.28 8.68 -11.13
C TRP A 103 3.20 10.01 -10.38
N ILE A 104 1.99 10.49 -10.09
CA ILE A 104 1.72 11.69 -9.29
C ILE A 104 1.07 11.29 -7.98
N ALA A 105 1.51 11.95 -6.91
CA ALA A 105 0.74 12.04 -5.67
C ALA A 105 0.33 13.50 -5.43
N GLN A 106 -0.90 13.68 -4.95
CA GLN A 106 -1.39 14.97 -4.49
C GLN A 106 -2.20 14.79 -3.22
N ALA A 107 -2.03 15.74 -2.31
CA ALA A 107 -2.82 15.85 -1.10
C ALA A 107 -3.06 17.31 -0.72
N ALA A 108 -4.13 17.56 0.00
CA ALA A 108 -4.47 18.89 0.50
C ALA A 108 -4.91 18.80 1.95
N ASP A 109 -4.55 19.82 2.73
CA ASP A 109 -5.24 20.13 3.96
C ASP A 109 -6.67 20.57 3.65
N THR A 110 -7.62 19.80 4.18
CA THR A 110 -9.06 19.99 3.95
C THR A 110 -9.76 20.65 5.14
N GLU A 111 -9.04 20.93 6.22
CA GLU A 111 -9.62 21.38 7.49
C GLU A 111 -8.94 22.61 8.09
N GLY A 112 -7.86 23.10 7.46
CA GLY A 112 -7.16 24.33 7.84
C GLY A 112 -6.20 24.14 9.02
N PHE A 113 -5.57 22.97 9.12
CA PHE A 113 -4.52 22.70 10.09
C PHE A 113 -3.15 23.19 9.61
N PHE A 114 -2.51 24.04 10.42
CA PHE A 114 -1.21 24.63 10.10
C PHE A 114 0.00 23.81 10.60
N GLU A 115 -0.18 22.51 10.80
CA GLU A 115 0.88 21.61 11.25
C GLU A 115 1.79 21.18 10.10
N ASN A 116 3.02 20.76 10.44
CA ASN A 116 3.96 20.29 9.42
C ASN A 116 3.63 18.85 8.99
N TRP A 117 3.47 18.67 7.69
CA TRP A 117 3.27 17.36 7.06
C TRP A 117 4.05 17.27 5.76
N GLY A 118 4.19 16.06 5.24
CA GLY A 118 4.82 15.80 3.95
C GLY A 118 4.09 14.71 3.17
N LEU A 119 4.35 14.67 1.87
CA LEU A 119 3.79 13.73 0.91
C LEU A 119 4.94 13.02 0.21
N GLN A 120 4.89 11.69 0.19
CA GLN A 120 5.76 10.85 -0.62
C GLN A 120 4.96 10.23 -1.77
N VAL A 121 5.62 10.11 -2.91
CA VAL A 121 5.15 9.39 -4.10
C VAL A 121 6.12 8.27 -4.45
N ASP A 122 5.57 7.11 -4.80
CA ASP A 122 6.32 5.97 -5.33
C ASP A 122 5.83 5.65 -6.75
N ALA A 123 6.76 5.43 -7.68
CA ALA A 123 6.49 4.89 -9.01
C ALA A 123 7.13 3.51 -9.14
N TYR A 124 6.33 2.50 -9.51
CA TYR A 124 6.81 1.14 -9.75
C TYR A 124 7.14 0.99 -11.24
N CYS A 125 8.43 0.92 -11.55
CA CYS A 125 8.97 0.99 -12.92
C CYS A 125 9.49 -0.36 -13.39
N VAL A 126 9.30 -0.68 -14.67
CA VAL A 126 9.87 -1.88 -15.33
C VAL A 126 10.36 -1.54 -16.73
N ASP A 127 11.21 -2.39 -17.32
CA ASP A 127 11.65 -2.20 -18.70
C ASP A 127 10.44 -2.22 -19.66
N ALA A 128 10.40 -1.29 -20.61
CA ALA A 128 9.25 -1.15 -21.51
C ALA A 128 8.98 -2.40 -22.36
N ASN A 129 10.00 -3.24 -22.59
CA ASN A 129 9.91 -4.45 -23.40
C ASN A 129 9.45 -5.71 -22.62
N VAL A 130 9.31 -5.64 -21.28
CA VAL A 130 8.90 -6.81 -20.48
C VAL A 130 7.41 -6.87 -20.18
N ILE A 131 6.66 -5.81 -20.51
CA ILE A 131 5.23 -5.74 -20.29
C ILE A 131 4.49 -5.07 -21.46
N THR A 132 3.26 -5.51 -21.68
CA THR A 132 2.32 -4.85 -22.59
C THR A 132 1.00 -4.70 -21.86
N TYR A 133 0.50 -3.47 -21.81
CA TYR A 133 -0.79 -3.13 -21.23
C TYR A 133 -1.37 -1.94 -21.97
N GLN A 134 -2.68 -1.72 -21.80
CA GLN A 134 -3.39 -0.54 -22.23
C GLN A 134 -3.81 0.27 -21.00
N LEU A 135 -3.52 1.56 -20.98
CA LEU A 135 -4.10 2.46 -19.99
C LEU A 135 -5.50 2.89 -20.44
N VAL A 136 -6.52 2.64 -19.61
CA VAL A 136 -7.89 3.13 -19.80
C VAL A 136 -8.16 4.23 -18.79
N LYS A 137 -8.66 5.38 -19.26
CA LYS A 137 -9.09 6.52 -18.45
C LYS A 137 -10.62 6.64 -18.52
N ALA A 138 -11.25 6.91 -17.39
CA ALA A 138 -12.62 7.41 -17.31
C ALA A 138 -12.66 8.68 -16.46
N GLU A 139 -13.58 9.59 -16.77
CA GLU A 139 -13.66 10.91 -16.13
C GLU A 139 -15.13 11.33 -15.95
N THR A 140 -15.40 12.03 -14.85
CA THR A 140 -16.71 12.64 -14.58
C THR A 140 -16.82 14.04 -15.20
N LEU A 141 -18.02 14.61 -15.23
CA LEU A 141 -18.19 16.01 -15.62
C LEU A 141 -17.48 16.94 -14.63
N ASN A 142 -16.81 17.96 -15.17
CA ASN A 142 -16.28 19.08 -14.38
C ASN A 142 -17.44 19.97 -13.95
N ASN A 143 -17.87 19.84 -12.70
CA ASN A 143 -18.98 20.60 -12.12
C ASN A 143 -18.92 20.57 -10.58
N SER A 144 -19.72 21.39 -9.92
CA SER A 144 -19.80 21.53 -8.46
C SER A 144 -20.62 20.42 -7.75
N THR A 145 -20.68 19.20 -8.28
CA THR A 145 -21.37 18.10 -7.59
C THR A 145 -20.51 17.59 -6.44
N GLY A 146 -20.99 17.71 -5.19
CA GLY A 146 -20.20 17.40 -3.99
C GLY A 146 -19.85 15.94 -3.73
N SER A 147 -20.32 15.01 -4.57
CA SER A 147 -19.80 13.64 -4.61
C SER A 147 -19.72 13.13 -6.04
N LYS A 148 -18.65 12.39 -6.34
CA LYS A 148 -18.42 11.82 -7.67
C LYS A 148 -17.93 10.39 -7.55
N SER A 149 -18.35 9.58 -8.53
CA SER A 149 -17.90 8.20 -8.70
C SER A 149 -17.78 7.90 -10.18
N ILE A 150 -16.73 7.20 -10.58
CA ILE A 150 -16.47 6.81 -11.97
C ILE A 150 -15.69 5.51 -12.02
N THR A 151 -15.88 4.74 -13.09
CA THR A 151 -15.24 3.45 -13.29
C THR A 151 -14.55 3.41 -14.64
N ALA A 152 -13.26 3.10 -14.65
CA ALA A 152 -12.51 2.74 -15.85
C ALA A 152 -12.58 1.22 -16.06
N THR A 153 -12.97 0.78 -17.26
CA THR A 153 -13.23 -0.64 -17.56
C THR A 153 -12.23 -1.16 -18.57
N CYS A 154 -11.58 -2.28 -18.25
CA CYS A 154 -10.68 -2.94 -19.17
C CYS A 154 -11.42 -3.48 -20.40
N PRO A 155 -10.81 -3.42 -21.59
CA PRO A 155 -11.38 -4.00 -22.80
C PRO A 155 -11.67 -5.50 -22.63
N ALA A 156 -12.61 -6.01 -23.43
CA ALA A 156 -12.93 -7.43 -23.45
C ALA A 156 -11.67 -8.28 -23.67
N GLY A 157 -11.52 -9.34 -22.86
CA GLY A 157 -10.36 -10.24 -22.89
C GLY A 157 -9.13 -9.74 -22.13
N GLN A 158 -9.15 -8.52 -21.57
CA GLN A 158 -8.10 -8.02 -20.68
C GLN A 158 -8.53 -8.01 -19.22
N ARG A 159 -7.54 -8.00 -18.33
CA ARG A 159 -7.71 -7.94 -16.88
C ARG A 159 -7.02 -6.71 -16.33
N LEU A 160 -7.51 -6.24 -15.19
CA LEU A 160 -6.88 -5.17 -14.46
C LEU A 160 -5.61 -5.70 -13.76
N ILE A 161 -4.49 -5.00 -13.94
CA ILE A 161 -3.21 -5.29 -13.27
C ILE A 161 -2.75 -4.18 -12.31
N GLY A 162 -3.52 -3.08 -12.24
CA GLY A 162 -3.26 -1.91 -11.42
C GLY A 162 -4.19 -0.77 -11.81
N GLY A 163 -4.13 0.35 -11.09
CA GLY A 163 -4.92 1.53 -11.37
C GLY A 163 -4.65 2.66 -10.39
N GLY A 164 -5.38 3.75 -10.54
CA GLY A 164 -5.22 4.96 -9.73
C GLY A 164 -6.38 5.91 -9.91
N ALA A 165 -6.40 6.97 -9.10
CA ALA A 165 -7.44 7.99 -9.13
C ALA A 165 -6.84 9.38 -8.93
N ARG A 166 -7.43 10.37 -9.59
CA ARG A 166 -7.03 11.78 -9.48
C ARG A 166 -8.25 12.67 -9.51
N ILE A 167 -8.29 13.64 -8.61
CA ILE A 167 -9.20 14.78 -8.66
C ILE A 167 -8.51 15.89 -9.47
N THR A 168 -9.24 16.54 -10.36
CA THR A 168 -8.78 17.65 -11.19
C THR A 168 -9.74 18.84 -11.10
N GLY A 169 -9.30 20.02 -11.57
CA GLY A 169 -10.07 21.26 -11.44
C GLY A 169 -9.68 22.03 -10.18
N LEU A 170 -10.64 22.68 -9.54
CA LEU A 170 -10.39 23.38 -8.29
C LEU A 170 -10.38 22.38 -7.13
N ILE A 171 -9.21 22.20 -6.51
CA ILE A 171 -9.03 21.28 -5.38
C ILE A 171 -8.88 22.11 -4.10
N VAL A 172 -9.92 22.12 -3.29
CA VAL A 172 -9.96 22.86 -2.02
C VAL A 172 -10.25 21.90 -0.87
N ASN A 173 -11.39 21.21 -0.93
CA ASN A 173 -11.90 20.39 0.16
C ASN A 173 -12.31 19.00 -0.32
N GLU A 174 -11.80 18.53 -1.45
CA GLU A 174 -12.16 17.22 -1.99
C GLU A 174 -11.19 16.16 -1.47
N GLY A 175 -11.67 14.95 -1.24
CA GLY A 175 -10.85 13.82 -0.80
C GLY A 175 -11.26 12.52 -1.46
N LEU A 176 -10.27 11.71 -1.83
CA LEU A 176 -10.50 10.35 -2.32
C LEU A 176 -11.05 9.48 -1.18
N VAL A 177 -12.09 8.71 -1.51
CA VAL A 177 -12.75 7.75 -0.60
C VAL A 177 -12.64 6.33 -1.12
N THR A 178 -12.59 6.17 -2.44
CA THR A 178 -12.28 4.89 -3.09
C THR A 178 -11.33 5.13 -4.24
N SER A 179 -10.32 4.28 -4.33
CA SER A 179 -9.48 4.10 -5.51
C SER A 179 -9.11 2.63 -5.49
N ALA A 180 -9.93 1.79 -6.11
CA ALA A 180 -9.88 0.35 -5.91
C ALA A 180 -10.29 -0.46 -7.16
N PRO A 181 -9.77 -1.69 -7.30
CA PRO A 181 -10.24 -2.62 -8.31
C PRO A 181 -11.68 -3.07 -8.04
N GLY A 182 -12.47 -3.20 -9.10
CA GLY A 182 -13.79 -3.82 -9.09
C GLY A 182 -13.76 -5.22 -9.72
N GLY A 183 -14.41 -6.16 -9.04
CA GLY A 183 -14.40 -7.59 -9.36
C GLY A 183 -13.28 -8.35 -8.63
N SER A 184 -13.57 -9.56 -8.15
CA SER A 184 -12.60 -10.44 -7.47
C SER A 184 -12.95 -11.90 -7.81
N PRO A 185 -11.96 -12.79 -8.01
CA PRO A 185 -10.51 -12.60 -7.86
C PRO A 185 -9.80 -12.05 -9.10
N GLN A 186 -10.54 -11.81 -10.19
CA GLN A 186 -10.01 -11.36 -11.48
C GLN A 186 -10.65 -10.02 -11.84
N PRO A 187 -10.12 -8.90 -11.31
CA PRO A 187 -10.71 -7.60 -11.54
C PRO A 187 -10.60 -7.18 -13.01
N THR A 188 -11.60 -6.45 -13.49
CA THR A 188 -11.65 -5.90 -14.85
C THR A 188 -11.94 -4.40 -14.86
N THR A 189 -12.08 -3.79 -13.69
CA THR A 189 -12.45 -2.39 -13.55
C THR A 189 -11.65 -1.72 -12.45
N TRP A 190 -11.41 -0.42 -12.58
CA TRP A 190 -10.95 0.44 -11.48
C TRP A 190 -12.01 1.48 -11.17
N THR A 191 -12.47 1.53 -9.93
CA THR A 191 -13.47 2.49 -9.47
C THR A 191 -12.83 3.53 -8.58
N ALA A 192 -13.10 4.80 -8.88
CA ALA A 192 -12.74 5.93 -8.04
C ALA A 192 -14.01 6.56 -7.47
N SER A 193 -13.97 6.98 -6.21
CA SER A 193 -14.99 7.87 -5.62
C SER A 193 -14.34 8.93 -4.74
N ALA A 194 -14.92 10.12 -4.75
CA ALA A 194 -14.46 11.28 -3.99
C ALA A 194 -15.64 12.11 -3.50
N TYR A 195 -15.42 12.86 -2.42
CA TYR A 195 -16.41 13.74 -1.81
C TYR A 195 -15.77 15.08 -1.45
N GLU A 196 -16.59 16.12 -1.43
CA GLU A 196 -16.29 17.33 -0.68
C GLU A 196 -16.37 17.03 0.82
N VAL A 197 -15.24 17.20 1.51
CA VAL A 197 -14.98 16.96 2.94
C VAL A 197 -15.71 17.97 3.83
N ASN A 198 -16.00 19.17 3.30
CA ASN A 198 -16.78 20.20 3.96
C ASN A 198 -17.78 20.77 2.95
N SER A 199 -19.07 20.83 3.31
CA SER A 199 -20.09 21.37 2.40
C SER A 199 -19.76 22.82 2.02
N GLY A 200 -19.61 23.10 0.72
CA GLY A 200 -19.41 24.46 0.22
C GLY A 200 -18.09 24.73 -0.49
N ALA A 201 -17.45 23.73 -1.12
CA ALA A 201 -16.38 24.02 -2.05
C ALA A 201 -16.94 24.86 -3.22
N ALA A 202 -16.50 26.11 -3.33
CA ALA A 202 -16.90 26.99 -4.41
C ALA A 202 -16.03 26.68 -5.64
N GLY A 203 -16.35 25.65 -6.40
CA GLY A 203 -15.64 25.37 -7.64
C GLY A 203 -16.11 24.12 -8.38
N ASP A 204 -15.80 24.08 -9.66
CA ASP A 204 -15.98 22.89 -10.49
C ASP A 204 -14.74 22.00 -10.36
N TRP A 205 -14.99 20.73 -10.10
CA TRP A 205 -13.97 19.69 -10.07
C TRP A 205 -14.42 18.47 -10.88
N ALA A 206 -13.46 17.65 -11.29
CA ALA A 206 -13.69 16.36 -11.93
C ALA A 206 -12.90 15.26 -11.22
N LEU A 207 -13.40 14.04 -11.33
CA LEU A 207 -12.77 12.82 -10.86
C LEU A 207 -12.39 11.96 -12.05
N GLU A 208 -11.14 11.49 -12.05
CA GLU A 208 -10.58 10.57 -13.03
C GLU A 208 -10.26 9.20 -12.38
N ALA A 209 -10.57 8.12 -13.08
CA ALA A 209 -10.16 6.76 -12.76
C ALA A 209 -9.26 6.20 -13.87
N TYR A 210 -8.21 5.47 -13.47
CA TYR A 210 -7.22 4.89 -14.36
C TYR A 210 -7.15 3.38 -14.15
N ALA A 211 -7.19 2.62 -15.24
CA ALA A 211 -7.08 1.16 -15.24
C ALA A 211 -5.92 0.72 -16.13
N PHE A 212 -4.98 -0.04 -15.57
CA PHE A 212 -3.94 -0.72 -16.33
C PHE A 212 -4.46 -2.09 -16.74
N CYS A 213 -4.65 -2.28 -18.05
CA CYS A 213 -5.33 -3.45 -18.59
C CYS A 213 -4.38 -4.30 -19.41
N SER A 214 -4.29 -5.60 -19.12
CA SER A 214 -3.38 -6.51 -19.81
C SER A 214 -3.99 -7.90 -19.96
N THR A 215 -3.54 -8.64 -20.97
CA THR A 215 -3.88 -10.06 -21.17
C THR A 215 -3.02 -11.00 -20.31
N THR A 216 -2.00 -10.46 -19.65
CA THR A 216 -1.08 -11.24 -18.81
C THR A 216 -1.77 -11.82 -17.59
N SER A 217 -1.37 -13.03 -17.20
CA SER A 217 -1.86 -13.73 -16.00
C SER A 217 -0.86 -13.68 -14.84
N LYS A 218 0.21 -12.89 -14.94
CA LYS A 218 1.31 -12.84 -13.96
C LYS A 218 0.97 -12.13 -12.65
N PHE A 219 -0.19 -11.48 -12.58
CA PHE A 219 -0.60 -10.63 -11.47
C PHE A 219 -1.70 -11.33 -10.68
N GLY A 220 -1.57 -11.35 -9.36
CA GLY A 220 -2.65 -11.74 -8.46
C GLY A 220 -3.11 -10.56 -7.61
N LEU A 221 -4.37 -10.63 -7.19
CA LEU A 221 -4.98 -9.66 -6.29
C LEU A 221 -5.11 -10.27 -4.90
N ILE A 222 -4.56 -9.59 -3.90
CA ILE A 222 -4.81 -9.89 -2.48
C ILE A 222 -5.75 -8.82 -1.92
N THR A 223 -6.69 -9.24 -1.09
CA THR A 223 -7.70 -8.36 -0.48
C THR A 223 -7.78 -8.58 1.02
N ALA A 224 -7.96 -7.50 1.77
CA ALA A 224 -8.19 -7.55 3.21
C ALA A 224 -9.18 -6.47 3.62
N SER A 225 -9.81 -6.60 4.79
CA SER A 225 -10.72 -5.59 5.31
C SER A 225 -10.66 -5.51 6.83
N THR A 226 -10.79 -4.29 7.37
CA THR A 226 -10.92 -4.09 8.82
C THR A 226 -12.30 -4.54 9.31
N PRO A 227 -12.46 -4.83 10.60
CA PRO A 227 -13.78 -4.99 11.21
C PRO A 227 -14.69 -3.79 10.98
N THR A 228 -15.99 -4.06 10.83
CA THR A 228 -17.04 -3.03 10.72
C THR A 228 -17.40 -2.48 12.09
N ASN A 229 -16.95 -1.25 12.39
CA ASN A 229 -17.17 -0.56 13.65
C ASN A 229 -16.92 0.95 13.49
N THR A 230 -17.06 1.72 14.57
CA THR A 230 -16.90 3.19 14.59
C THR A 230 -15.45 3.67 14.76
N ALA A 231 -14.49 2.76 14.96
CA ALA A 231 -13.10 3.14 15.26
C ALA A 231 -12.46 3.93 14.11
N SER A 232 -11.60 4.89 14.46
CA SER A 232 -10.84 5.71 13.52
C SER A 232 -9.52 6.16 14.16
N PRO A 233 -8.40 6.26 13.41
CA PRO A 233 -8.25 5.87 12.01
C PRO A 233 -8.34 4.35 11.80
N LYS A 234 -8.42 3.90 10.53
CA LYS A 234 -8.25 2.48 10.17
C LYS A 234 -7.11 2.34 9.19
N SER A 235 -6.34 1.28 9.38
CA SER A 235 -5.21 0.91 8.53
C SER A 235 -5.12 -0.60 8.38
N ILE A 236 -4.61 -1.06 7.24
CA ILE A 236 -4.34 -2.47 6.94
C ILE A 236 -3.05 -2.55 6.13
N SER A 237 -2.19 -3.52 6.45
CA SER A 237 -1.08 -3.93 5.58
C SER A 237 -1.40 -5.30 4.96
N LEU A 238 -1.32 -5.39 3.64
CA LEU A 238 -1.57 -6.60 2.86
C LEU A 238 -0.24 -7.21 2.43
N GLU A 239 -0.01 -8.48 2.78
CA GLU A 239 1.20 -9.21 2.43
C GLU A 239 1.01 -10.02 1.13
N CYS A 240 1.86 -9.77 0.14
CA CYS A 240 2.01 -10.64 -1.00
C CYS A 240 2.53 -12.01 -0.56
N GLN A 241 1.72 -13.04 -0.81
CA GLN A 241 2.07 -14.42 -0.44
C GLN A 241 3.36 -14.88 -1.14
N GLN A 242 4.06 -15.83 -0.54
CA GLN A 242 5.25 -16.48 -1.14
C GLN A 242 6.36 -15.48 -1.55
N GLY A 243 6.47 -14.34 -0.86
CA GLY A 243 7.48 -13.32 -1.17
C GLY A 243 7.24 -12.61 -2.51
N GLY A 244 5.99 -12.56 -2.98
CA GLY A 244 5.63 -11.77 -4.16
C GLY A 244 5.94 -10.28 -3.96
N THR A 245 6.16 -9.58 -5.07
CA THR A 245 6.43 -8.13 -5.04
C THR A 245 5.13 -7.36 -5.24
N VAL A 246 4.88 -6.36 -4.40
CA VAL A 246 3.77 -5.43 -4.55
C VAL A 246 4.07 -4.47 -5.70
N LEU A 247 3.11 -4.32 -6.61
CA LEU A 247 3.21 -3.46 -7.79
C LEU A 247 2.27 -2.25 -7.73
N GLY A 248 1.59 -2.09 -6.59
CA GLY A 248 0.54 -1.10 -6.38
C GLY A 248 -0.69 -1.75 -5.77
N GLY A 249 -1.72 -0.95 -5.58
CA GLY A 249 -2.93 -1.39 -4.92
C GLY A 249 -3.92 -0.25 -4.76
N GLY A 250 -5.00 -0.54 -4.07
CA GLY A 250 -6.10 0.38 -3.87
C GLY A 250 -6.75 0.22 -2.51
N ALA A 251 -7.70 1.10 -2.23
CA ALA A 251 -8.53 1.03 -1.04
C ALA A 251 -9.93 1.56 -1.30
N GLY A 252 -10.89 1.06 -0.52
CA GLY A 252 -12.26 1.55 -0.51
C GLY A 252 -12.79 1.64 0.90
N ILE A 253 -13.47 2.74 1.20
CA ILE A 253 -14.23 2.93 2.44
C ILE A 253 -15.69 2.54 2.17
N SER A 254 -16.30 1.78 3.08
CA SER A 254 -17.69 1.34 2.97
C SER A 254 -18.46 1.55 4.28
N GLY A 255 -19.78 1.77 4.16
CA GLY A 255 -20.68 2.00 5.30
C GLY A 255 -20.84 3.45 5.73
N VAL A 256 -20.10 4.38 5.11
CA VAL A 256 -20.10 5.83 5.38
C VAL A 256 -19.99 6.62 4.07
N SER A 257 -20.45 7.87 4.05
CA SER A 257 -20.29 8.80 2.92
C SER A 257 -19.71 10.12 3.40
N GLY A 258 -18.78 10.70 2.62
CA GLY A 258 -18.28 12.07 2.79
C GLY A 258 -17.58 12.40 4.11
N ASN A 259 -17.16 11.40 4.89
CA ASN A 259 -16.77 11.55 6.29
C ASN A 259 -15.39 10.96 6.63
N TYR A 260 -14.78 10.29 5.66
CA TYR A 260 -13.51 9.60 5.79
C TYR A 260 -12.79 9.72 4.47
N THR A 261 -11.48 9.92 4.51
CA THR A 261 -10.65 10.05 3.32
C THR A 261 -9.47 9.08 3.39
N LEU A 262 -8.95 8.72 2.22
CA LEU A 262 -7.73 7.95 2.08
C LEU A 262 -6.52 8.85 2.40
N THR A 263 -5.59 8.32 3.19
CA THR A 263 -4.35 9.02 3.58
C THR A 263 -3.09 8.29 3.12
N GLU A 264 -3.18 6.98 2.94
CA GLU A 264 -2.06 6.15 2.51
C GLU A 264 -2.56 5.07 1.56
N LEU A 265 -1.82 4.89 0.46
CA LEU A 265 -1.97 3.88 -0.58
C LEU A 265 -0.56 3.62 -1.13
N TYR A 266 0.29 2.84 -0.44
CA TYR A 266 1.69 2.69 -0.85
C TYR A 266 2.30 1.35 -0.45
N GLY A 267 3.43 1.01 -1.06
CA GLY A 267 4.24 -0.15 -0.69
C GLY A 267 5.06 0.15 0.57
N GLU A 268 4.64 -0.39 1.71
CA GLU A 268 5.34 -0.26 2.99
C GLU A 268 6.67 -1.04 2.98
N THR A 269 6.67 -2.19 2.31
CA THR A 269 7.87 -2.97 1.99
C THR A 269 7.75 -3.49 0.56
N ALA A 270 8.77 -4.22 0.08
CA ALA A 270 8.71 -4.85 -1.24
C ALA A 270 7.54 -5.84 -1.40
N SER A 271 7.03 -6.42 -0.30
CA SER A 271 5.94 -7.39 -0.30
C SER A 271 4.69 -6.92 0.46
N GLN A 272 4.70 -5.72 1.05
CA GLN A 272 3.58 -5.18 1.83
C GLN A 272 2.98 -3.94 1.19
N TRP A 273 1.67 -3.96 1.01
CA TRP A 273 0.88 -2.79 0.60
C TRP A 273 0.12 -2.26 1.81
N ARG A 274 0.34 -1.01 2.18
CA ARG A 274 -0.33 -0.35 3.30
C ARG A 274 -1.38 0.62 2.79
N VAL A 275 -2.55 0.51 3.41
CA VAL A 275 -3.66 1.43 3.19
C VAL A 275 -4.13 2.00 4.51
N SER A 276 -4.37 3.31 4.55
CA SER A 276 -4.88 3.99 5.72
C SER A 276 -5.91 5.04 5.36
N THR A 277 -6.71 5.35 6.36
CA THR A 277 -7.80 6.31 6.30
C THR A 277 -7.77 7.20 7.52
N GLN A 278 -8.40 8.35 7.41
CA GLN A 278 -8.75 9.13 8.58
C GLN A 278 -10.17 9.64 8.52
N LYS A 279 -10.69 9.95 9.71
CA LYS A 279 -11.93 10.69 9.88
C LYS A 279 -11.63 12.18 9.73
N ILE A 280 -12.49 12.87 9.01
CA ILE A 280 -12.52 14.33 8.92
C ILE A 280 -13.43 14.88 10.02
N LEU A 281 -13.08 16.02 10.61
CA LEU A 281 -13.66 16.67 11.78
C LEU A 281 -15.19 16.82 11.75
N GLN A 282 -15.82 16.91 10.57
CA GLN A 282 -17.29 17.05 10.45
C GLN A 282 -18.06 15.73 10.45
N ALA A 283 -17.38 14.59 10.50
CA ALA A 283 -18.04 13.31 10.39
C ALA A 283 -18.87 12.94 11.63
N PRO A 284 -20.15 12.55 11.47
CA PRO A 284 -20.98 12.08 12.57
C PRO A 284 -20.24 11.00 13.36
N ALA A 285 -20.08 11.22 14.66
CA ALA A 285 -19.69 10.12 15.54
C ALA A 285 -20.80 9.06 15.45
N ASN A 286 -20.43 7.77 15.36
CA ASN A 286 -21.31 6.60 15.49
C ASN A 286 -21.82 5.92 14.22
N GLN A 287 -21.22 6.16 13.04
CA GLN A 287 -21.46 5.29 11.88
C GLN A 287 -20.50 4.10 11.88
N ASN A 288 -21.03 2.90 11.67
CA ASN A 288 -20.23 1.70 11.48
C ASN A 288 -19.71 1.66 10.05
N TRP A 289 -18.40 1.47 9.89
CA TRP A 289 -17.76 1.46 8.58
C TRP A 289 -16.61 0.46 8.56
N ASN A 290 -16.11 0.13 7.38
CA ASN A 290 -14.88 -0.64 7.21
C ASN A 290 -14.02 -0.04 6.08
N LEU A 291 -12.72 -0.29 6.21
CA LEU A 291 -11.74 -0.10 5.15
C LEU A 291 -11.48 -1.44 4.48
N SER A 292 -11.52 -1.46 3.15
CA SER A 292 -11.06 -2.57 2.32
C SER A 292 -9.78 -2.16 1.60
N GLY A 293 -8.76 -3.01 1.66
CA GLY A 293 -7.50 -2.84 0.96
C GLY A 293 -7.30 -3.89 -0.13
N TYR A 294 -6.56 -3.52 -1.16
CA TYR A 294 -6.32 -4.30 -2.37
C TYR A 294 -4.85 -4.18 -2.76
N ALA A 295 -4.16 -5.29 -3.01
CA ALA A 295 -2.76 -5.28 -3.44
C ALA A 295 -2.59 -6.12 -4.70
N PHE A 296 -1.97 -5.54 -5.74
CA PHE A 296 -1.54 -6.26 -6.92
C PHE A 296 -0.14 -6.80 -6.68
N CYS A 297 -0.04 -8.11 -6.66
CA CYS A 297 1.21 -8.83 -6.44
C CYS A 297 1.65 -9.48 -7.75
N ILE A 298 2.94 -9.42 -8.02
CA ILE A 298 3.58 -10.33 -8.97
C ILE A 298 4.30 -11.43 -8.23
N TYR A 299 4.07 -12.66 -8.69
CA TYR A 299 4.72 -13.85 -8.16
C TYR A 299 5.76 -14.35 -9.15
N HIS A 300 6.85 -14.88 -8.61
CA HIS A 300 7.78 -15.69 -9.39
C HIS A 300 7.05 -16.94 -9.86
N THR A 301 7.35 -17.45 -11.05
CA THR A 301 6.70 -18.66 -11.59
C THR A 301 6.70 -19.78 -10.56
N TYR A 302 5.52 -20.13 -10.05
CA TYR A 302 5.31 -21.38 -9.32
C TYR A 302 4.16 -22.14 -9.99
N THR A 303 4.44 -23.39 -10.35
CA THR A 303 3.44 -24.38 -10.73
C THR A 303 2.42 -24.52 -9.61
N PRO A 304 1.10 -24.48 -9.90
CA PRO A 304 0.09 -24.61 -8.86
C PRO A 304 0.21 -25.97 -8.16
N ILE A 305 0.42 -25.97 -6.85
CA ILE A 305 0.15 -27.15 -6.03
C ILE A 305 -1.37 -27.23 -5.90
N ILE A 306 -1.97 -28.15 -6.65
CA ILE A 306 -3.34 -28.57 -6.42
C ILE A 306 -3.33 -29.39 -5.13
N ILE A 307 -3.76 -28.80 -4.02
CA ILE A 307 -4.11 -29.57 -2.83
C ILE A 307 -5.49 -30.17 -3.11
N LYS A 308 -5.53 -31.49 -3.27
CA LYS A 308 -6.78 -32.28 -3.29
C LYS A 308 -7.36 -32.39 -1.90
#